data_AF-A0A822DHN0-F1
#
_entry.id   AF-A0A822DHN0-F1
#
_cell.length_a   1.000
_cell.length_b   1.000
_cell.length_c   1.000
_cell.angle_alpha   90.00
_cell.angle_beta   90.00
_cell.angle_gamma   90.00
#
_symmetry.space_group_name_H-M   'P 1'
#
loop_
_entity.id
_entity.type
_entity.pdbx_description
1 polymer ?
#
loop_
_entity_poly.entity_id
_entity_poly.type
_entity_poly.pdbx_seq_one_letter_code
_entity_poly.pdbx_strand_id
1 'polypeptide(L)' 'MQNNIPALLGRVCIEFNKKDYRQTLNLYKRVLKYASENSADIHVRLANAFVQLNKLENTELAFNRTIEIDP' A
#
# COMPACT_ATOMS: atom_id res chain seq x y z
N MET A 1 -13.65 11.80 -13.74
CA MET A 1 -13.09 10.43 -13.86
C MET A 1 -13.02 9.84 -12.46
N GLN A 2 -13.77 8.76 -12.25
CA GLN A 2 -14.09 8.20 -10.94
C GLN A 2 -12.84 7.47 -10.39
N ASN A 3 -12.07 8.12 -9.51
CA ASN A 3 -10.96 7.48 -8.81
C ASN A 3 -11.55 6.55 -7.73
N ASN A 4 -12.13 5.43 -8.17
CA ASN A 4 -12.71 4.47 -7.26
C ASN A 4 -11.55 3.75 -6.54
N ILE A 5 -11.47 3.87 -5.22
CA ILE A 5 -10.42 3.28 -4.39
C ILE A 5 -10.22 1.78 -4.67
N PRO A 6 -11.27 0.96 -4.81
CA PRO A 6 -11.14 -0.46 -5.15
C PRO A 6 -10.49 -0.70 -6.53
N ALA A 7 -10.78 0.17 -7.52
CA ALA A 7 -10.17 0.05 -8.84
C ALA A 7 -8.67 0.39 -8.82
N LEU A 8 -8.27 1.38 -8.00
CA LEU A 8 -6.85 1.68 -7.77
C LEU A 8 -6.15 0.53 -7.03
N LEU A 9 -6.77 -0.05 -6.01
CA LEU A 9 -6.25 -1.22 -5.30
C LEU A 9 -6.11 -2.45 -6.22
N GLY A 10 -7.06 -2.67 -7.12
CA GLY A 10 -6.97 -3.73 -8.13
C GLY A 10 -5.75 -3.55 -9.04
N ARG A 11 -5.51 -2.33 -9.54
CA ARG A 11 -4.31 -2.01 -10.32
C ARG A 11 -3.03 -2.21 -9.53
N VAL A 12 -3.03 -1.83 -8.26
CA VAL A 12 -1.89 -2.01 -7.35
C VAL A 12 -1.53 -3.48 -7.20
N CYS A 13 -2.51 -4.38 -7.02
CA CYS A 13 -2.24 -5.83 -6.98
C CYS A 13 -1.61 -6.37 -8.27
N ILE A 14 -2.05 -5.87 -9.43
CA ILE A 14 -1.48 -6.26 -10.72
C ILE A 14 -0.02 -5.83 -10.83
N GLU A 15 0.29 -4.56 -10.53
CA GLU A 15 1.66 -4.04 -10.59
C GLU A 15 2.57 -4.67 -9.53
N PHE A 16 2.03 -5.00 -8.36
CA PHE A 16 2.73 -5.77 -7.33
C PHE A 16 3.14 -7.15 -7.82
N ASN A 17 2.23 -7.87 -8.49
CA ASN A 17 2.53 -9.17 -9.09
C ASN A 17 3.56 -9.09 -10.23
N LYS A 18 3.59 -7.97 -10.96
CA LYS A 18 4.63 -7.69 -11.97
C LYS A 18 6.00 -7.38 -11.38
N LYS A 19 6.13 -7.34 -10.04
CA LYS A 19 7.32 -6.90 -9.30
C LYS A 19 7.71 -5.44 -9.58
N ASP A 20 6.79 -4.63 -10.12
CA ASP A 20 7.00 -3.19 -10.27
C ASP A 20 6.56 -2.48 -8.98
N TYR A 21 7.40 -2.63 -7.95
CA TYR A 21 7.13 -2.07 -6.63
C TYR A 21 7.23 -0.53 -6.63
N ARG A 22 7.95 0.08 -7.58
CA ARG A 22 8.05 1.54 -7.69
C ARG A 22 6.72 2.14 -8.14
N GLN A 23 6.10 1.59 -9.19
CA GLN A 23 4.76 2.02 -9.58
C GLN A 23 3.71 1.69 -8.53
N THR A 24 3.83 0.51 -7.91
CA THR A 24 2.97 0.10 -6.80
C THR A 24 2.94 1.15 -5.69
N LEU A 25 4.10 1.65 -5.26
CA LEU A 25 4.20 2.71 -4.24
C LEU A 25 3.54 4.03 -4.68
N ASN A 26 3.70 4.42 -5.95
CA ASN A 26 3.11 5.66 -6.45
C ASN A 26 1.57 5.56 -6.51
N LEU A 27 1.05 4.41 -6.93
CA LEU A 27 -0.38 4.11 -6.89
C LEU A 27 -0.89 4.07 -5.45
N TYR A 28 -0.16 3.48 -4.51
CA TYR A 28 -0.51 3.49 -3.07
C TYR A 28 -0.61 4.90 -2.51
N LYS A 29 0.33 5.79 -2.82
CA LYS A 29 0.27 7.19 -2.38
C LYS A 29 -0.98 7.90 -2.89
N ARG A 30 -1.40 7.58 -4.12
CA ARG A 30 -2.67 8.08 -4.67
C ARG A 30 -3.85 7.49 -3.90
N VAL A 31 -3.84 6.20 -3.61
CA VAL A 31 -4.89 5.56 -2.80
C VAL A 31 -4.97 6.24 -1.43
N LEU A 32 -3.88 6.41 -0.69
CA LEU A 32 -3.85 7.10 0.61
C LEU A 32 -4.29 8.57 0.55
N LYS A 33 -4.14 9.23 -0.60
CA LYS A 33 -4.63 10.61 -0.80
C LYS A 33 -6.16 10.68 -0.90
N TYR A 34 -6.82 9.61 -1.34
CA TYR A 34 -8.27 9.57 -1.57
C TYR A 34 -9.02 8.69 -0.57
N ALA A 35 -8.39 7.60 -0.11
CA ALA A 35 -8.84 6.74 0.97
C ALA A 35 -8.32 7.34 2.28
N SER A 36 -9.22 7.56 3.23
CA SER A 36 -8.84 7.96 4.59
C SER A 36 -7.77 7.02 5.13
N GLU A 37 -6.74 7.59 5.76
CA GLU A 37 -5.53 6.96 6.33
C GLU A 37 -5.78 5.78 7.30
N ASN A 38 -7.03 5.48 7.63
CA ASN A 38 -7.47 4.51 8.63
C ASN A 38 -7.76 3.10 8.09
N SER A 39 -7.32 2.74 6.89
CA SER A 39 -7.49 1.36 6.40
C SER A 39 -6.20 0.55 6.60
N ALA A 40 -6.20 -0.30 7.63
CA ALA A 40 -5.15 -1.28 7.90
C ALA A 40 -4.78 -2.10 6.65
N ASP A 41 -5.78 -2.47 5.84
CA ASP A 41 -5.62 -3.15 4.54
C ASP A 41 -4.63 -2.48 3.58
N ILE A 42 -4.58 -1.15 3.57
CA ILE A 42 -3.69 -0.38 2.68
C ILE A 42 -2.25 -0.46 3.21
N HIS A 43 -2.09 -0.34 4.53
CA HIS A 43 -0.78 -0.39 5.19
C HIS A 43 -0.14 -1.78 5.10
N VAL A 44 -0.90 -2.88 5.25
CA VAL A 44 -0.40 -4.25 5.06
C VAL A 44 0.19 -4.43 3.67
N ARG A 45 -0.54 -4.00 2.64
CA ARG A 45 -0.07 -4.18 1.26
C ARG A 45 1.12 -3.27 0.92
N LEU A 46 1.22 -2.10 1.55
CA LEU A 46 2.39 -1.23 1.48
C LEU A 46 3.61 -1.89 2.15
N ALA A 47 3.42 -2.47 3.33
CA ALA A 47 4.46 -3.20 4.05
C ALA A 47 4.99 -4.38 3.22
N ASN A 48 4.10 -5.16 2.60
CA ASN A 48 4.47 -6.22 1.65
C ASN A 48 5.31 -5.71 0.47
N ALA A 49 5.03 -4.49 -0.04
CA ALA A 49 5.83 -3.89 -1.11
C ALA A 49 7.22 -3.45 -0.63
N PHE A 50 7.34 -2.99 0.61
CA PHE A 50 8.64 -2.65 1.19
C PHE A 50 9.50 -3.88 1.51
N VAL A 51 8.89 -4.99 1.94
CA VAL A 51 9.58 -6.29 2.10
C VAL A 51 10.22 -6.70 0.79
N GLN A 52 9.46 -6.67 -0.30
CA GLN A 52 9.96 -7.09 -1.61
C GLN A 52 11.01 -6.12 -2.20
N LEU A 53 11.02 -4.87 -1.75
CA LEU A 53 12.05 -3.88 -2.08
C LEU A 53 13.28 -3.94 -1.15
N ASN A 54 13.33 -4.90 -0.23
CA ASN A 54 14.36 -5.04 0.79
C ASN A 54 14.52 -3.79 1.67
N LYS A 55 13.43 -3.02 1.86
CA LYS A 55 13.38 -1.79 2.67
C LYS A 55 12.78 -2.08 4.05
N LEU A 56 13.48 -2.87 4.85
CA LEU A 56 13.01 -3.36 6.15
C LEU A 56 12.57 -2.25 7.11
N GLU A 57 13.29 -1.14 7.17
CA GLU A 57 12.95 -0.01 8.07
C GLU A 57 11.58 0.61 7.76
N ASN A 58 11.24 0.74 6.48
CA ASN A 58 9.92 1.24 6.05
C ASN A 58 8.82 0.18 6.22
N THR A 59 9.19 -1.09 6.14
CA THR A 59 8.28 -2.22 6.39
C THR A 59 7.81 -2.21 7.84
N GLU A 60 8.72 -2.10 8.81
CA GLU A 60 8.37 -2.12 10.23
C GLU A 60 7.48 -0.93 10.61
N LEU A 61 7.79 0.26 10.10
CA LEU A 61 6.93 1.43 10.28
C LEU A 61 5.52 1.21 9.72
N ALA A 62 5.38 0.59 8.54
CA ALA A 62 4.09 0.32 7.93
C ALA A 62 3.29 -0.76 8.67
N PHE A 63 3.95 -1.81 9.19
CA PHE A 63 3.30 -2.82 10.01
C PHE A 63 2.89 -2.28 11.38
N ASN A 64 3.74 -1.50 12.04
CA ASN A 64 3.37 -0.84 13.30
C ASN A 64 2.15 0.06 13.12
N ARG A 65 2.10 0.83 12.03
CA ARG A 65 0.92 1.64 11.68
C ARG A 65 -0.34 0.79 11.50
N THR A 66 -0.19 -0.41 10.93
CA THR A 66 -1.30 -1.34 10.74
C THR A 66 -1.86 -1.80 12.08
N ILE A 67 -0.99 -2.20 13.00
CA ILE A 67 -1.35 -2.66 14.36
C ILE A 67 -1.97 -1.52 15.19
N GLU A 68 -1.51 -0.28 15.01
CA GLU A 68 -2.11 0.89 15.66
C GLU A 68 -3.55 1.17 15.18
N ILE A 69 -3.86 0.87 13.92
CA ILE A 69 -5.17 1.10 13.31
C ILE A 69 -6.13 -0.08 13.59
N ASP A 70 -5.62 -1.31 13.51
CA ASP A 70 -6.36 -2.56 13.73
C ASP A 70 -5.47 -3.53 14.53
N PRO A 71 -5.53 -3.48 15.87
CA PRO A 71 -4.64 -4.25 16.76
C PRO A 71 -4.93 -5.75 16.84
#